data_AF-A0A7C3U5X7-F1
#
_entry.id   AF-A0A7C3U5X7-F1
#
_cell.length_a   1.000
_cell.length_b   1.000
_cell.length_c   1.000
_cell.angle_alpha   90.00
_cell.angle_beta   90.00
_cell.angle_gamma   90.00
#
_symmetry.space_group_name_H-M   'P 1'
#
loop_
_entity.id
_entity.type
_entity.pdbx_description
1 polymer ?
#
loop_
_entity_poly.entity_id
_entity_poly.type
_entity_poly.pdbx_seq_one_letter_code
_entity_poly.pdbx_strand_id
1 'polypeptide(L)'
;MFSTKGTILYFAILILSVIFTIAMSLSLIIFGQLKMQREIGYSVIALCAADTGVERALYAIYKDGNLSFSASTTLENGASYTVQVSDGSLCGAAFFCIKSRGNFKGVTRAIDASF
;
A
#
# COMPACT_ATOMS: atom_id res chain seq x y z
N MET A 1 17.40 -56.76 -31.05
CA MET A 1 17.79 -56.74 -29.62
C MET A 1 17.77 -55.29 -29.18
N PHE A 2 16.64 -54.83 -28.65
CA PHE A 2 16.42 -53.40 -28.38
C PHE A 2 17.36 -52.93 -27.27
N SER A 3 18.16 -51.91 -27.58
CA SER A 3 19.08 -51.27 -26.64
C SER A 3 18.27 -50.52 -25.58
N THR A 4 17.94 -51.20 -24.48
CA THR A 4 17.07 -50.72 -23.40
C THR A 4 17.78 -49.77 -22.41
N LYS A 5 19.09 -49.58 -22.54
CA LYS A 5 19.89 -48.79 -21.58
C LYS A 5 19.80 -47.27 -21.78
N GLY A 6 19.46 -46.80 -22.99
CA GLY A 6 19.37 -45.37 -23.29
C GLY A 6 18.01 -44.74 -22.96
N THR A 7 16.93 -45.52 -22.99
CA THR A 7 15.55 -45.04 -22.78
C THR A 7 15.29 -44.63 -21.34
N ILE A 8 15.93 -45.27 -20.36
CA ILE A 8 15.78 -44.93 -18.93
C ILE A 8 16.29 -43.51 -18.64
N LEU A 9 17.40 -43.11 -19.27
CA LEU A 9 17.95 -41.76 -19.13
C LEU A 9 16.98 -40.70 -19.67
N TYR A 10 16.33 -40.98 -20.80
CA TYR A 10 15.34 -40.09 -21.39
C TYR A 10 14.14 -39.86 -20.46
N PHE A 11 13.58 -40.93 -19.87
CA PHE A 11 12.50 -40.80 -18.90
C PHE A 11 12.94 -40.06 -17.63
N ALA A 12 14.15 -40.30 -17.14
CA ALA A 12 14.68 -39.59 -15.98
C ALA A 12 14.79 -38.08 -16.23
N ILE A 13 15.31 -37.67 -17.40
CA ILE A 13 15.42 -36.25 -17.78
C ILE A 13 14.03 -35.63 -17.96
N LEU A 14 13.08 -36.33 -18.57
CA LEU A 14 11.71 -35.84 -18.71
C LEU A 14 11.06 -35.58 -17.35
N ILE A 15 11.12 -36.55 -16.44
CA ILE A 15 10.54 -36.40 -15.10
C ILE A 15 11.23 -35.26 -14.34
N LEU A 16 12.56 -35.17 -14.40
CA LEU A 16 13.33 -34.09 -13.79
C LEU A 16 12.92 -32.72 -14.34
N SER A 17 12.70 -32.60 -15.66
CA SER A 17 12.29 -31.34 -16.29
C SER A 17 10.91 -30.88 -15.84
N VAL A 18 9.97 -31.80 -15.66
CA VAL A 18 8.62 -31.49 -15.15
C VAL A 18 8.70 -31.02 -13.70
N ILE A 19 9.48 -31.70 -12.86
CA ILE A 19 9.65 -31.28 -11.45
C ILE A 19 10.35 -29.92 -11.37
N PHE A 20 11.36 -29.68 -12.23
CA PHE A 20 12.09 -28.42 -12.26
C PHE A 20 11.21 -27.23 -12.66
N THR A 21 10.34 -27.40 -13.66
CA THR A 21 9.41 -26.34 -14.08
C THR A 21 8.39 -26.01 -12.98
N ILE A 22 7.90 -27.02 -12.25
CA ILE A 22 7.02 -26.81 -11.08
C ILE A 22 7.76 -26.05 -9.97
N ALA A 23 9.00 -26.40 -9.65
CA ALA A 23 9.78 -25.70 -8.64
C ALA A 23 10.08 -24.24 -9.03
N MET A 24 10.41 -24.00 -10.31
CA MET A 24 10.72 -22.66 -10.82
C MET A 24 9.47 -21.76 -10.84
N SER A 25 8.32 -22.29 -11.27
CA SER A 25 7.06 -21.55 -11.26
C SER A 25 6.64 -21.15 -9.84
N LEU A 26 6.76 -22.05 -8.86
CA LEU A 26 6.48 -21.74 -7.46
C LEU A 26 7.40 -20.63 -6.92
N SER A 27 8.68 -20.66 -7.29
CA SER A 27 9.66 -19.65 -6.88
C SER A 27 9.26 -18.25 -7.34
N LEU A 28 8.79 -18.10 -8.58
CA LEU A 28 8.33 -16.81 -9.12
C LEU A 28 7.12 -16.26 -8.34
N ILE A 29 6.19 -17.12 -7.94
CA ILE A 29 5.03 -16.73 -7.13
C ILE A 29 5.48 -16.20 -5.78
N ILE A 30 6.41 -16.88 -5.11
CA ILE A 30 6.91 -16.48 -3.78
C ILE A 30 7.60 -15.11 -3.84
N PHE A 31 8.44 -14.86 -4.85
CA PHE A 31 9.10 -13.56 -5.01
C PHE A 31 8.09 -12.42 -5.21
N GLY A 32 7.01 -12.66 -5.95
CA GLY A 32 5.92 -11.69 -6.09
C GLY A 32 5.26 -11.36 -4.75
N GLN A 33 4.99 -12.37 -3.92
CA GLN A 33 4.36 -12.19 -2.61
C GLN A 33 5.23 -11.40 -1.62
N LEU A 34 6.56 -11.56 -1.66
CA LEU A 34 7.48 -10.80 -0.79
C LEU A 34 7.42 -9.29 -1.03
N LYS A 35 7.31 -8.86 -2.29
CA LYS A 35 7.17 -7.44 -2.63
C LYS A 35 5.84 -6.89 -2.11
N MET A 36 4.75 -7.65 -2.27
CA MET A 36 3.41 -7.28 -1.80
C MET A 36 3.37 -7.13 -0.27
N GLN A 37 3.99 -8.05 0.48
CA GLN A 37 4.05 -7.95 1.95
C GLN A 37 4.76 -6.67 2.42
N ARG A 38 5.82 -6.25 1.72
CA ARG A 38 6.53 -5.00 2.03
C ARG A 38 5.67 -3.76 1.77
N GLU A 39 4.91 -3.75 0.67
CA GLU A 39 4.00 -2.64 0.33
C GLU A 39 2.84 -2.53 1.32
N ILE A 40 2.37 -3.63 1.90
CA ILE A 40 1.38 -3.61 2.99
C ILE A 40 1.95 -2.89 4.22
N GLY A 41 3.20 -3.16 4.60
CA GLY A 41 3.86 -2.44 5.70
C GLY A 41 3.93 -0.93 5.45
N TYR A 42 4.32 -0.53 4.24
CA TYR A 42 4.37 0.88 3.85
C TYR A 42 2.98 1.54 3.81
N SER A 43 1.97 0.75 3.42
CA SER A 43 0.58 1.18 3.42
C SER A 43 0.07 1.55 4.81
N VAL A 44 0.45 0.80 5.85
CA VAL A 44 0.05 1.12 7.23
C VAL A 44 0.68 2.45 7.66
N ILE A 45 1.97 2.66 7.36
CA ILE A 45 2.66 3.92 7.68
C ILE A 45 2.03 5.10 6.93
N ALA A 46 1.71 4.93 5.65
CA ALA A 46 1.00 5.95 4.87
C ALA A 46 -0.38 6.26 5.43
N LEU A 47 -1.10 5.25 5.95
CA LEU A 47 -2.40 5.45 6.60
C LEU A 47 -2.24 6.22 7.91
N CYS A 48 -1.28 5.88 8.75
CA CYS A 48 -0.99 6.64 9.98
C CYS A 48 -0.62 8.09 9.69
N ALA A 49 0.13 8.36 8.61
CA ALA A 49 0.42 9.72 8.19
C ALA A 49 -0.85 10.47 7.76
N ALA A 50 -1.75 9.81 7.01
CA ALA A 50 -3.05 10.39 6.65
C ALA A 50 -3.88 10.71 7.90
N ASP A 51 -3.94 9.80 8.86
CA ASP A 51 -4.68 9.95 10.11
C ASP A 51 -4.15 11.12 10.95
N THR A 52 -2.82 11.25 11.04
CA THR A 52 -2.17 12.41 11.67
C THR A 52 -2.59 13.74 11.02
N GLY A 53 -2.76 13.75 9.70
CA GLY A 53 -3.28 14.91 8.98
C GLY A 53 -4.73 15.25 9.35
N VAL A 54 -5.59 14.23 9.51
CA VAL A 54 -6.98 14.41 9.96
C VAL A 54 -7.02 15.01 11.37
N GLU A 55 -6.26 14.44 12.31
CA GLU A 55 -6.17 14.94 13.68
C GLU A 55 -5.65 16.37 13.75
N ARG A 56 -4.66 16.72 12.91
CA ARG A 56 -4.16 18.09 12.83
C ARG A 56 -5.21 19.07 12.30
N ALA A 57 -6.01 18.65 11.32
CA ALA A 57 -7.11 19.47 10.81
C ALA A 57 -8.22 19.63 11.85
N LEU A 58 -8.63 18.56 12.53
CA LEU A 58 -9.59 18.62 13.63
C LEU A 58 -9.10 19.54 14.75
N TYR A 59 -7.82 19.46 15.10
CA TYR A 59 -7.22 20.36 16.09
C TYR A 59 -7.36 21.84 15.65
N ALA A 60 -7.02 22.17 14.40
CA ALA A 60 -7.13 23.53 13.88
C ALA A 60 -8.59 24.04 13.84
N ILE A 61 -9.55 23.16 13.55
CA ILE A 61 -10.97 23.51 13.54
C ILE A 61 -11.48 23.76 14.97
N TYR A 62 -11.21 22.83 15.90
CA TYR A 62 -11.77 22.89 17.25
C TYR A 62 -11.04 23.86 18.20
N LYS A 63 -9.73 24.05 18.04
CA LYS A 63 -8.94 24.94 18.90
C LYS A 63 -8.75 26.32 18.29
N ASP A 64 -8.44 26.38 17.00
CA ASP A 64 -8.11 27.64 16.33
C ASP A 64 -9.33 28.23 15.59
N GLY A 65 -10.43 27.49 15.46
CA GLY A 65 -11.63 27.92 14.73
C GLY A 65 -11.42 28.00 13.21
N ASN A 66 -10.37 27.37 12.67
CA ASN A 66 -9.99 27.51 11.26
C ASN A 66 -10.64 26.44 10.38
N LEU A 67 -11.77 26.80 9.77
CA LEU A 67 -12.56 25.94 8.86
C LEU A 67 -11.97 25.82 7.45
N SER A 68 -10.91 26.55 7.12
CA SER A 68 -10.21 26.48 5.83
C SER A 68 -8.75 26.08 6.00
N PHE A 69 -8.51 25.17 6.95
CA PHE A 69 -7.17 24.69 7.23
C PHE A 69 -6.65 23.79 6.10
N SER A 70 -5.40 24.03 5.69
CA SER A 70 -4.63 23.13 4.86
C SER A 70 -3.19 23.08 5.33
N ALA A 71 -2.62 21.89 5.35
CA ALA A 71 -1.22 21.69 5.69
C ALA A 71 -0.62 20.54 4.88
N SER A 72 0.66 20.66 4.57
CA SER A 72 1.46 19.59 4.00
C SER A 72 2.78 19.56 4.76
N THR A 73 3.15 18.40 5.30
CA THR A 73 4.40 18.25 6.05
C THR A 73 4.94 16.84 5.96
N THR A 74 6.24 16.73 6.18
CA THR A 74 6.99 15.49 6.27
C THR A 74 7.31 15.19 7.74
N LEU A 75 6.97 14.01 8.21
CA LEU A 75 7.32 13.49 9.53
C LEU A 75 8.78 13.03 9.57
N GLU A 76 9.33 12.91 10.78
CA GLU A 76 10.71 12.48 11.03
C GLU A 76 11.05 11.10 10.45
N ASN A 77 10.04 10.21 10.37
CA ASN A 77 10.19 8.88 9.80
C ASN A 77 10.23 8.86 8.26
N GLY A 78 10.13 10.02 7.60
CA GLY A 78 10.11 10.16 6.14
C GLY A 78 8.74 9.91 5.50
N ALA A 79 7.68 9.72 6.29
CA ALA A 79 6.30 9.78 5.80
C ALA A 79 5.86 11.23 5.64
N SER A 80 4.93 11.48 4.72
CA SER A 80 4.38 12.81 4.50
C SER A 80 2.87 12.77 4.46
N TYR A 81 2.21 13.83 4.90
CA TYR A 81 0.78 13.99 4.68
C TYR A 81 0.45 15.34 4.06
N THR A 82 -0.68 15.39 3.38
CA THR A 82 -1.31 16.62 2.91
C THR A 82 -2.78 16.57 3.29
N VAL A 83 -3.24 17.58 4.02
CA VAL A 83 -4.63 17.70 4.48
C VAL A 83 -5.26 18.98 3.97
N GLN A 84 -6.53 18.89 3.62
CA GLN A 84 -7.36 19.99 3.17
C GLN A 84 -8.74 19.89 3.82
N VAL A 85 -9.17 20.97 4.46
CA VAL A 85 -10.52 21.13 4.97
C VAL A 85 -11.34 21.90 3.95
N SER A 86 -12.57 21.45 3.73
CA SER A 86 -13.56 22.12 2.89
C SER A 86 -14.86 22.29 3.66
N ASP A 87 -15.60 23.34 3.32
CA ASP A 87 -16.94 23.58 3.85
C ASP A 87 -17.88 22.40 3.54
N GLY A 88 -18.77 22.05 4.48
CA GLY A 88 -19.71 20.94 4.35
C GLY A 88 -20.60 21.03 3.11
N SER A 89 -20.93 22.25 2.68
CA SER A 89 -21.71 22.50 1.46
C SER A 89 -21.04 21.99 0.17
N LEU A 90 -19.71 21.90 0.13
CA LEU A 90 -18.94 21.44 -1.03
C LEU A 90 -18.91 19.91 -1.17
N CYS A 91 -19.25 19.19 -0.11
CA CYS A 91 -19.10 17.74 -0.02
C CYS A 91 -20.36 17.02 0.51
N GLY A 92 -21.47 17.75 0.72
CA GLY A 92 -22.72 17.18 1.22
C GLY A 92 -22.70 16.82 2.71
N ALA A 93 -21.83 17.47 3.49
CA ALA A 93 -21.72 17.27 4.93
C ALA A 93 -22.40 18.41 5.72
N ALA A 94 -22.72 18.18 6.99
CA ALA A 94 -23.45 19.16 7.81
C ALA A 94 -22.58 20.35 8.22
N PHE A 95 -21.27 20.13 8.42
CA PHE A 95 -20.34 21.13 8.91
C PHE A 95 -19.13 21.31 7.99
N PHE A 96 -18.31 20.26 7.84
CA PHE A 96 -17.07 20.34 7.06
C PHE A 96 -16.62 18.94 6.61
N CYS A 97 -15.76 18.94 5.60
CA CYS A 97 -15.06 17.74 5.13
C CYS A 97 -13.56 17.90 5.25
N ILE A 98 -12.92 16.82 5.67
CA ILE A 98 -11.48 16.72 5.79
C ILE A 98 -11.01 15.67 4.80
N LYS A 99 -10.11 16.06 3.91
CA LYS A 99 -9.41 15.14 3.00
C LYS A 99 -7.95 15.12 3.37
N SER A 100 -7.48 13.98 3.86
CA SER A 100 -6.09 13.78 4.23
C SER A 100 -5.46 12.68 3.38
N ARG A 101 -4.28 12.95 2.83
CA ARG A 101 -3.50 12.00 2.02
C ARG A 101 -2.15 11.80 2.66
N GLY A 102 -1.85 10.56 3.05
CA GLY A 102 -0.54 10.15 3.54
C GLY A 102 0.24 9.39 2.48
N ASN A 103 1.55 9.62 2.43
CA ASN A 103 2.48 8.97 1.52
C ASN A 103 3.70 8.45 2.29
N PHE A 104 4.10 7.22 1.99
CA PHE A 104 5.36 6.65 2.46
C PHE A 104 5.95 5.73 1.40
N LYS A 105 7.20 5.99 1.00
CA LYS A 105 7.96 5.18 0.03
C LYS A 105 7.18 4.84 -1.26
N GLY A 106 6.40 5.80 -1.77
CA GLY A 106 5.60 5.66 -3.00
C GLY A 106 4.22 5.03 -2.79
N VAL A 107 3.92 4.50 -1.60
CA VAL A 107 2.57 4.04 -1.25
C VAL A 107 1.76 5.21 -0.70
N THR A 108 0.58 5.45 -1.26
CA THR A 108 -0.32 6.53 -0.86
C THR A 108 -1.61 5.96 -0.30
N ARG A 109 -2.08 6.51 0.82
CA ARG A 109 -3.40 6.25 1.41
C ARG A 109 -4.12 7.56 1.66
N ALA A 110 -5.43 7.56 1.54
CA ALA A 110 -6.26 8.73 1.76
C ALA A 110 -7.38 8.40 2.75
N ILE A 111 -7.71 9.37 3.59
CA ILE A 111 -8.83 9.33 4.52
C ILE A 111 -9.67 10.57 4.23
N ASP A 112 -10.94 10.34 3.91
CA ASP A 112 -11.95 11.37 3.76
C ASP A 112 -12.93 11.22 4.92
N ALA A 113 -13.09 12.28 5.70
CA ALA A 113 -14.01 12.35 6.83
C ALA A 113 -14.97 13.53 6.64
N SER A 114 -16.26 13.28 6.82
CA SER A 114 -17.34 14.26 6.68
C SER A 114 -18.09 14.34 8.00
N PHE A 115 -18.29 15.55 8.51
CA PHE A 115 -18.97 15.83 9.76
C PHE A 115 -20.24 16.63 9.53
#